data_AF-A0AAD6JLN7-F1
#
_entry.id   AF-A0AAD6JLN7-F1
#
_cell.length_a   1.000
_cell.length_b   1.000
_cell.length_c   1.000
_cell.angle_alpha   90.00
_cell.angle_beta   90.00
_cell.angle_gamma   90.00
#
_symmetry.space_group_name_H-M   'P 1'
#
loop_
_entity.id
_entity.type
_entity.pdbx_description
1 polymer ?
#
loop_
_entity_poly.entity_id
_entity_poly.type
_entity_poly.pdbx_seq_one_letter_code
_entity_poly.pdbx_strand_id
1 'polypeptide(L)'
;MPAVNSKVFYFPQGHAEHACEPVDFRNLPRVSHTLCRVSAIKFMADPETDEVFAKIRLVPINSNEIDLDDQEVSVNGGMEAAQDNNKPVSFAKTLTQSDANNGGGFSVPRYCAEMIFPRLDYTADPPVQTLLAKDVHGETWKFRHIYRGTPRRHLLTTGWSPFVNHKKLIAGDSVVFFRAESGDLCVGVRRAKRGSGGGPEPLWNPAGGNSAVPHRGFGAFLREDEHKLMRSGSANGNGSKSNESLMGLGKVRAESVIQAVTLAANGLPFEVVYYPRANTPRVLCEGLFGKNSNADPVVFRDTIQDGL
;
A
#
# COMPACT_ATOMS: atom_id res chain seq x y z
N MET A 1 2.56 -7.30 -10.79
CA MET A 1 1.18 -7.40 -11.33
C MET A 1 1.18 -8.31 -12.55
N PRO A 2 0.14 -9.14 -12.77
CA PRO A 2 0.06 -9.96 -13.98
C PRO A 2 -0.01 -9.10 -15.24
N ALA A 3 0.56 -9.60 -16.32
CA ALA A 3 0.34 -9.02 -17.64
C ALA A 3 -1.10 -9.28 -18.12
N VAL A 4 -1.66 -8.35 -18.90
CA VAL A 4 -2.93 -8.61 -19.59
C VAL A 4 -2.72 -9.77 -20.56
N ASN A 5 -3.73 -10.63 -20.69
CA ASN A 5 -3.73 -11.91 -21.41
C ASN A 5 -2.91 -13.05 -20.79
N SER A 6 -2.24 -12.86 -19.64
CA SER A 6 -1.58 -13.98 -18.97
C SER A 6 -2.56 -14.94 -18.31
N LYS A 7 -2.14 -16.21 -18.17
CA LYS A 7 -2.87 -17.25 -17.43
C LYS A 7 -2.51 -17.16 -15.94
N VAL A 8 -3.52 -17.12 -15.07
CA VAL A 8 -3.38 -16.99 -13.61
C VAL A 8 -4.33 -17.94 -12.89
N PHE A 9 -3.96 -18.38 -11.70
CA PHE A 9 -4.85 -19.09 -10.80
C PHE A 9 -5.55 -18.13 -9.85
N TYR A 10 -6.89 -18.15 -9.85
CA TYR A 10 -7.73 -17.46 -8.88
C TYR A 10 -7.99 -18.35 -7.66
N PHE A 11 -7.71 -17.82 -6.46
CA PHE A 11 -7.95 -18.52 -5.19
C PHE A 11 -9.08 -17.84 -4.40
N PRO A 12 -10.29 -18.44 -4.33
CA PRO A 12 -11.42 -17.93 -3.55
C PRO A 12 -11.06 -17.60 -2.09
N GLN A 13 -10.29 -18.47 -1.44
CA GLN A 13 -9.88 -18.30 -0.05
C GLN A 13 -9.00 -17.05 0.15
N GLY A 14 -8.02 -16.84 -0.73
CA GLY A 14 -7.16 -15.66 -0.68
C GLY A 14 -7.94 -14.37 -0.94
N HIS A 15 -8.93 -14.42 -1.84
CA HIS A 15 -9.84 -13.30 -2.06
C HIS A 15 -10.69 -12.99 -0.81
N ALA A 16 -11.12 -14.02 -0.07
CA ALA A 16 -11.86 -13.86 1.19
C ALA A 16 -11.06 -13.13 2.27
N GLU A 17 -9.74 -13.30 2.31
CA GLU A 17 -8.87 -12.62 3.28
C GLU A 17 -8.81 -11.10 3.04
N HIS A 18 -9.24 -10.65 1.86
CA HIS A 18 -9.40 -9.24 1.55
C HIS A 18 -10.79 -8.72 1.90
N ALA A 19 -11.70 -9.56 2.43
CA ALA A 19 -13.06 -9.17 2.73
C ALA A 19 -13.20 -8.47 4.09
N CYS A 20 -14.08 -7.46 4.18
CA CYS A 20 -14.38 -6.74 5.41
C CYS A 20 -14.99 -7.65 6.49
N GLU A 21 -15.65 -8.73 6.05
CA GLU A 21 -16.39 -9.66 6.87
C GLU A 21 -16.00 -11.10 6.50
N PRO A 22 -16.12 -12.06 7.44
CA PRO A 22 -15.92 -13.47 7.13
C PRO A 22 -16.86 -13.92 6.01
N VAL A 23 -16.29 -14.50 4.96
CA VAL A 23 -17.07 -15.05 3.84
C VAL A 23 -17.51 -16.46 4.17
N ASP A 24 -18.82 -16.73 4.16
CA ASP A 24 -19.36 -18.08 4.32
C ASP A 24 -19.34 -18.84 2.99
N PHE A 25 -18.47 -19.85 2.90
CA PHE A 25 -18.33 -20.71 1.72
C PHE A 25 -19.25 -21.94 1.73
N ARG A 26 -20.07 -22.16 2.77
CA ARG A 26 -20.85 -23.41 2.94
C ARG A 26 -21.79 -23.72 1.77
N ASN A 27 -22.33 -22.69 1.13
CA ASN A 27 -23.28 -22.82 0.02
C ASN A 27 -22.65 -22.60 -1.37
N LEU A 28 -21.32 -22.48 -1.44
CA LEU A 28 -20.60 -22.23 -2.69
C LEU A 28 -20.00 -23.53 -3.26
N PRO A 29 -19.83 -23.60 -4.60
CA PRO A 29 -19.07 -24.68 -5.22
C PRO A 29 -17.68 -24.80 -4.60
N ARG A 30 -17.29 -26.00 -4.15
CA ARG A 30 -15.96 -26.26 -3.57
C ARG A 30 -14.88 -26.25 -4.66
N VAL A 31 -14.50 -25.07 -5.11
CA VAL A 31 -13.40 -24.87 -6.05
C VAL A 31 -12.20 -24.36 -5.26
N SER A 32 -11.11 -25.14 -5.21
CA SER A 32 -9.90 -24.73 -4.50
C SER A 32 -9.15 -23.62 -5.24
N HIS A 33 -9.19 -23.66 -6.58
CA HIS A 33 -8.64 -22.65 -7.47
C HIS A 33 -9.29 -22.74 -8.86
N THR A 34 -9.30 -21.63 -9.60
CA THR A 34 -9.81 -21.56 -10.98
C THR A 34 -8.72 -21.00 -11.90
N LEU A 35 -8.37 -21.73 -12.96
CA LEU A 35 -7.48 -21.20 -14.00
C LEU A 35 -8.24 -20.13 -14.80
N CYS A 36 -7.64 -18.95 -14.92
CA CYS A 36 -8.25 -17.79 -15.58
C CYS A 36 -7.24 -17.12 -16.51
N ARG A 37 -7.73 -16.46 -17.56
CA ARG A 37 -6.98 -15.46 -18.32
C ARG A 37 -7.28 -14.07 -17.80
N VAL A 38 -6.27 -13.23 -17.65
CA VAL A 38 -6.44 -11.81 -17.31
C VAL A 38 -6.94 -11.05 -18.54
N SER A 39 -8.18 -10.60 -18.54
CA SER A 39 -8.76 -9.85 -19.66
C SER A 39 -8.45 -8.35 -19.59
N ALA A 40 -8.40 -7.77 -18.40
CA ALA A 40 -8.11 -6.35 -18.21
C ALA A 40 -7.64 -6.06 -16.79
N ILE A 41 -6.82 -5.03 -16.64
CA ILE A 41 -6.43 -4.48 -15.34
C ILE A 41 -6.70 -2.98 -15.38
N LYS A 42 -7.39 -2.48 -14.35
CA LYS A 42 -7.62 -1.05 -14.15
C LYS A 42 -7.05 -0.62 -12.81
N PHE A 43 -6.11 0.32 -12.84
CA PHE A 43 -5.57 0.96 -11.64
C PHE A 43 -6.51 2.06 -11.16
N MET A 44 -6.72 2.12 -9.85
CA MET A 44 -7.69 2.97 -9.19
C MET A 44 -7.06 3.53 -7.90
N ALA A 45 -7.57 4.67 -7.44
CA ALA A 45 -7.27 5.21 -6.12
C ALA A 45 -8.58 5.63 -5.45
N ASP A 46 -8.70 5.38 -4.16
CA ASP A 46 -9.82 5.85 -3.37
C ASP A 46 -9.77 7.38 -3.22
N PRO A 47 -10.85 8.12 -3.58
CA PRO A 47 -10.84 9.58 -3.67
C PRO A 47 -10.69 10.29 -2.32
N GLU A 48 -10.92 9.61 -1.19
CA GLU A 48 -10.82 10.23 0.12
C GLU A 48 -9.52 9.88 0.84
N THR A 49 -8.99 8.67 0.61
CA THR A 49 -7.85 8.12 1.36
C THR A 49 -6.55 8.09 0.57
N ASP A 50 -6.62 8.30 -0.76
CA ASP A 50 -5.54 8.10 -1.74
C ASP A 50 -5.02 6.65 -1.79
N GLU A 51 -5.75 5.69 -1.23
CA GLU A 51 -5.33 4.29 -1.26
C GLU A 51 -5.50 3.71 -2.67
N VAL A 52 -4.39 3.23 -3.23
CA VAL A 52 -4.35 2.62 -4.55
C VAL A 52 -4.82 1.16 -4.53
N PHE A 53 -5.55 0.76 -5.56
CA PHE A 53 -6.00 -0.61 -5.77
C PHE A 53 -6.12 -0.92 -7.26
N ALA A 54 -6.21 -2.21 -7.60
CA ALA A 54 -6.51 -2.65 -8.97
C ALA A 54 -7.81 -3.41 -9.04
N LYS A 55 -8.54 -3.19 -10.13
CA LYS A 55 -9.64 -4.04 -10.59
C LYS A 55 -9.11 -4.93 -11.69
N ILE A 56 -9.17 -6.24 -11.47
CA ILE A 56 -8.64 -7.25 -12.39
C ILE A 56 -9.83 -8.04 -12.93
N ARG A 57 -10.03 -8.00 -14.25
CA ARG A 57 -11.07 -8.77 -14.93
C ARG A 57 -10.48 -10.10 -15.37
N LEU A 58 -11.11 -11.19 -14.95
CA LEU A 58 -10.69 -12.56 -15.18
C LEU A 58 -11.73 -13.29 -16.02
N VAL A 59 -11.26 -14.18 -16.88
CA VAL A 59 -12.09 -15.09 -17.68
C VAL A 59 -11.64 -16.52 -17.38
N PRO A 60 -12.47 -17.37 -16.76
CA PRO A 60 -12.14 -18.78 -16.53
C PRO A 60 -11.78 -19.50 -17.84
N ILE A 61 -10.76 -20.35 -17.79
CA ILE A 61 -10.35 -21.19 -18.92
C ILE A 61 -10.86 -22.61 -18.65
N ASN A 62 -11.61 -23.18 -19.59
CA ASN A 62 -12.07 -24.56 -19.48
C ASN A 62 -10.96 -25.52 -19.89
N SER A 63 -10.87 -26.69 -19.27
CA SER A 63 -9.79 -27.66 -19.52
C SER A 63 -9.64 -28.08 -20.99
N ASN A 64 -10.71 -27.98 -21.79
CA ASN A 64 -10.67 -28.29 -23.23
C ASN A 64 -9.92 -27.24 -24.08
N GLU A 65 -9.64 -26.05 -23.54
CA GLU A 65 -8.83 -25.02 -24.20
C GLU A 65 -7.33 -25.11 -23.84
N ILE A 66 -6.97 -25.96 -22.88
CA ILE A 66 -5.57 -26.15 -22.46
C ILE A 66 -4.74 -26.74 -23.63
N ASP A 67 -5.37 -27.54 -24.49
CA ASP A 67 -4.68 -28.28 -25.57
C ASP A 67 -4.57 -27.50 -26.90
N LEU A 68 -5.25 -26.36 -27.06
CA LEU A 68 -5.31 -25.65 -28.35
C LEU A 68 -4.28 -24.51 -28.49
N ASP A 69 -3.78 -23.95 -27.38
CA ASP A 69 -2.78 -22.87 -27.41
C ASP A 69 -1.33 -23.39 -27.33
N ASP A 70 -1.10 -24.63 -26.91
CA ASP A 70 0.26 -25.19 -26.76
C ASP A 70 0.88 -25.66 -28.10
N GLN A 71 0.14 -25.58 -29.22
CA GLN A 71 0.61 -26.02 -30.54
C GLN A 71 0.83 -24.90 -31.57
N GLU A 72 0.56 -23.63 -31.26
CA GLU A 72 0.83 -22.52 -32.20
C GLU A 72 1.46 -21.30 -31.52
N VAL A 73 2.65 -21.46 -30.93
CA VAL A 73 3.77 -20.48 -31.00
C VAL A 73 5.03 -21.07 -30.36
N SER A 74 5.66 -22.01 -31.06
CA SER A 74 7.08 -22.37 -30.85
C SER A 74 7.93 -21.85 -32.02
N VAL A 75 7.90 -20.55 -32.31
CA VAL A 75 8.98 -19.86 -33.05
C VAL A 75 9.00 -18.39 -32.64
N ASN A 76 9.66 -18.10 -31.53
CA ASN A 76 10.59 -16.97 -31.35
C ASN A 76 10.98 -16.91 -29.87
N GLY A 77 11.84 -17.86 -29.49
CA GLY A 77 12.69 -17.71 -28.32
C GLY A 77 13.69 -16.59 -28.59
N GLY A 78 13.24 -15.35 -28.42
CA GLY A 78 14.09 -14.19 -28.21
C GLY A 78 14.20 -13.97 -26.72
N MET A 79 15.36 -14.27 -26.15
CA MET A 79 15.73 -13.79 -24.82
C MET A 79 15.69 -12.27 -24.85
N GLU A 80 14.60 -11.67 -24.38
CA GLU A 80 14.60 -10.27 -23.95
C GLU A 80 14.59 -10.26 -22.43
N ALA A 81 15.70 -10.73 -21.87
CA ALA A 81 16.27 -10.11 -20.68
C ALA A 81 16.77 -8.70 -21.07
N ALA A 82 15.86 -7.84 -21.53
CA ALA A 82 16.06 -6.42 -21.37
C ALA A 82 15.83 -6.19 -19.88
N GLN A 83 16.93 -6.11 -19.13
CA GLN A 83 16.93 -5.27 -17.94
C GLN A 83 16.41 -3.91 -18.40
N ASP A 84 15.11 -3.69 -18.21
CA ASP A 84 14.53 -2.40 -18.46
C ASP A 84 15.06 -1.47 -17.36
N ASN A 85 16.17 -0.80 -17.69
CA ASN A 85 16.73 0.30 -16.91
C ASN A 85 15.79 1.52 -16.91
N ASN A 86 14.57 1.39 -17.44
CA ASN A 86 13.55 2.42 -17.48
C ASN A 86 12.58 2.38 -16.29
N LYS A 87 12.94 1.71 -15.17
CA LYS A 87 12.15 1.80 -13.94
C LYS A 87 12.03 3.28 -13.55
N PRO A 88 10.81 3.85 -13.45
CA PRO A 88 10.63 5.25 -13.11
C PRO A 88 11.32 5.54 -11.79
N VAL A 89 12.13 6.59 -11.76
CA VAL A 89 12.87 6.99 -10.56
C VAL A 89 11.84 7.49 -9.55
N SER A 90 11.63 6.69 -8.50
CA SER A 90 10.71 7.00 -7.41
C SER A 90 11.44 7.06 -6.08
N PHE A 91 10.94 7.89 -5.18
CA PHE A 91 11.43 7.98 -3.81
C PHE A 91 10.28 8.17 -2.85
N ALA A 92 10.22 7.32 -1.83
CA ALA A 92 9.26 7.42 -0.74
C ALA A 92 9.96 7.97 0.52
N LYS A 93 9.40 9.05 1.09
CA LYS A 93 9.82 9.57 2.40
C LYS A 93 8.70 9.37 3.41
N THR A 94 9.00 8.68 4.51
CA THR A 94 8.17 8.74 5.73
C THR A 94 8.24 10.14 6.34
N LEU A 95 7.09 10.74 6.56
CA LEU A 95 6.93 12.06 7.14
C LEU A 95 7.31 12.04 8.61
N THR A 96 8.20 12.96 8.99
CA THR A 96 8.48 13.23 10.39
C THR A 96 7.44 14.17 10.97
N GLN A 97 7.46 14.36 12.30
CA GLN A 97 6.60 15.33 12.96
C GLN A 97 6.76 16.76 12.41
N SER A 98 7.98 17.14 11.98
CA SER A 98 8.23 18.46 11.40
C SER A 98 7.73 18.61 9.97
N ASP A 99 7.60 17.50 9.23
CA ASP A 99 7.03 17.54 7.88
C ASP A 99 5.49 17.62 7.95
N ALA A 100 4.86 16.94 8.91
CA ALA A 100 3.40 16.89 9.02
C ALA A 100 2.78 18.02 9.88
N ASN A 101 3.59 18.94 10.41
CA ASN A 101 3.07 20.03 11.24
C ASN A 101 2.59 21.24 10.41
N ASN A 102 1.57 21.93 10.92
CA ASN A 102 1.07 23.16 10.33
C ASN A 102 2.01 24.33 10.68
N GLY A 103 3.01 24.55 9.83
CA GLY A 103 4.01 25.62 9.99
C GLY A 103 5.41 25.24 9.52
N GLY A 104 5.69 23.95 9.35
CA GLY A 104 6.92 23.41 8.77
C GLY A 104 6.84 23.17 7.27
N GLY A 105 7.99 23.19 6.61
CA GLY A 105 8.15 22.74 5.24
C GLY A 105 8.58 21.26 5.20
N PHE A 106 8.46 20.64 4.04
CA PHE A 106 8.96 19.28 3.83
C PHE A 106 10.47 19.29 3.61
N SER A 107 11.21 18.50 4.38
CA SER A 107 12.65 18.30 4.13
C SER A 107 12.87 17.31 2.99
N VAL A 108 13.25 17.78 1.81
CA VAL A 108 13.44 16.93 0.63
C VAL A 108 14.77 16.19 0.74
N PRO A 109 14.78 14.84 0.64
CA PRO A 109 16.03 14.09 0.54
C PRO A 109 16.80 14.48 -0.72
N ARG A 110 18.13 14.60 -0.59
CA ARG A 110 19.00 15.06 -1.68
C ARG A 110 18.80 14.27 -2.98
N TYR A 111 18.67 12.95 -2.87
CA TYR A 111 18.38 12.07 -3.99
C TYR A 111 17.13 12.49 -4.79
N CYS A 112 16.04 12.82 -4.10
CA CYS A 112 14.80 13.25 -4.74
C CYS A 112 14.98 14.59 -5.47
N ALA A 113 15.68 15.54 -4.84
CA ALA A 113 15.94 16.84 -5.44
C ALA A 113 16.84 16.78 -6.69
N GLU A 114 17.77 15.84 -6.75
CA GLU A 114 18.74 15.72 -7.85
C GLU A 114 18.27 14.79 -8.98
N MET A 115 17.51 13.73 -8.65
CA MET A 115 17.15 12.68 -9.61
C MET A 115 15.70 12.74 -10.09
N ILE A 116 14.78 13.30 -9.29
CA ILE A 116 13.35 13.25 -9.57
C ILE A 116 12.84 14.64 -9.97
N PHE A 117 13.24 15.68 -9.23
CA PHE A 117 12.79 17.04 -9.53
C PHE A 117 13.48 17.62 -10.76
N PRO A 118 12.84 18.57 -11.47
CA PRO A 118 13.53 19.43 -12.41
C PRO A 118 14.77 20.06 -11.78
N ARG A 119 15.85 20.17 -12.57
CA ARG A 119 17.13 20.68 -12.08
C ARG A 119 16.97 22.10 -11.53
N LEU A 120 17.43 22.31 -10.31
CA LEU A 120 17.45 23.61 -9.67
C LEU A 120 18.63 24.45 -10.19
N ASP A 121 18.40 25.72 -10.49
CA ASP A 121 19.48 26.65 -10.78
C ASP A 121 20.17 27.11 -9.49
N TYR A 122 21.38 26.60 -9.26
CA TYR A 122 22.18 26.92 -8.07
C TYR A 122 22.93 28.25 -8.16
N THR A 123 22.89 28.95 -9.30
CA THR A 123 23.54 30.27 -9.45
C THR A 123 22.73 31.40 -8.83
N ALA A 124 21.43 31.22 -8.64
CA ALA A 124 20.56 32.14 -7.92
C ALA A 124 20.82 32.12 -6.40
N ASP A 125 20.48 33.21 -5.69
CA ASP A 125 20.55 33.28 -4.23
C ASP A 125 19.25 33.83 -3.60
N PRO A 126 18.46 33.01 -2.88
CA PRO A 126 18.60 31.55 -2.75
C PRO A 126 18.10 30.81 -4.01
N PRO A 127 18.68 29.64 -4.35
CA PRO A 127 18.15 28.78 -5.42
C PRO A 127 16.70 28.36 -5.16
N VAL A 128 15.79 28.71 -6.07
CA VAL A 128 14.35 28.45 -5.93
C VAL A 128 13.70 28.06 -7.25
N GLN A 129 12.71 27.18 -7.21
CA GLN A 129 11.84 26.87 -8.34
C GLN A 129 10.42 26.51 -7.89
N THR A 130 9.49 26.53 -8.84
CA THR A 130 8.12 26.02 -8.64
C THR A 130 8.04 24.62 -9.23
N LEU A 131 7.57 23.66 -8.42
CA LEU A 131 7.26 22.31 -8.86
C LEU A 131 5.74 22.18 -9.05
N LEU A 132 5.34 21.53 -10.14
CA LEU A 132 3.97 21.12 -10.41
C LEU A 132 3.96 19.60 -10.40
N ALA A 133 3.29 19.00 -9.42
CA ALA A 133 3.20 17.56 -9.28
C ALA A 133 1.75 17.11 -9.41
N LYS A 134 1.46 16.14 -10.29
CA LYS A 134 0.13 15.55 -10.40
C LYS A 134 -0.03 14.42 -9.40
N ASP A 135 -1.16 14.33 -8.72
CA ASP A 135 -1.47 13.19 -7.87
C ASP A 135 -2.18 12.05 -8.62
N VAL A 136 -2.50 10.97 -7.89
CA VAL A 136 -3.17 9.77 -8.42
C VAL A 136 -4.59 10.04 -8.95
N HIS A 137 -5.17 11.21 -8.63
CA HIS A 137 -6.47 11.66 -9.12
C HIS A 137 -6.35 12.67 -10.27
N GLY A 138 -5.12 13.04 -10.66
CA GLY A 138 -4.84 14.03 -11.69
C GLY A 138 -4.86 15.47 -11.18
N GLU A 139 -5.04 15.70 -9.87
CA GLU A 139 -4.98 17.04 -9.30
C GLU A 139 -3.52 17.54 -9.30
N THR A 140 -3.32 18.79 -9.72
CA THR A 140 -1.97 19.38 -9.82
C THR A 140 -1.65 20.20 -8.58
N TRP A 141 -0.64 19.75 -7.84
CA TRP A 141 -0.12 20.38 -6.64
C TRP A 141 1.08 21.27 -6.95
N LYS A 142 1.03 22.53 -6.50
CA LYS A 142 2.10 23.51 -6.69
C LYS A 142 2.95 23.63 -5.43
N PHE A 143 4.23 23.30 -5.53
CA PHE A 143 5.18 23.42 -4.42
C PHE A 143 6.30 24.41 -4.72
N ARG A 144 6.67 25.22 -3.73
CA ARG A 144 7.89 26.03 -3.78
C ARG A 144 9.07 25.22 -3.27
N HIS A 145 9.96 24.81 -4.17
CA HIS A 145 11.20 24.13 -3.84
C HIS A 145 12.33 25.15 -3.68
N ILE A 146 13.02 25.13 -2.54
CA ILE A 146 14.14 26.03 -2.23
C ILE A 146 15.32 25.27 -1.63
N TYR A 147 16.54 25.65 -2.00
CA TYR A 147 17.77 25.16 -1.38
C TYR A 147 18.37 26.26 -0.50
N ARG A 148 18.29 26.11 0.83
CA ARG A 148 18.68 27.16 1.78
C ARG A 148 19.08 26.61 3.15
N GLY A 149 19.46 27.51 4.07
CA GLY A 149 19.83 27.19 5.45
C GLY A 149 21.30 26.88 5.63
N THR A 150 21.69 26.60 6.88
CA THR A 150 23.09 26.30 7.26
C THR A 150 23.11 25.06 8.16
N PRO A 151 23.58 23.90 7.67
CA PRO A 151 23.98 23.60 6.29
C PRO A 151 22.80 23.70 5.32
N ARG A 152 23.09 23.96 4.03
CA ARG A 152 22.06 24.09 2.99
C ARG A 152 21.32 22.77 2.78
N ARG A 153 19.99 22.82 2.71
CA ARG A 153 19.09 21.68 2.53
C ARG A 153 17.98 22.01 1.52
N HIS A 154 17.47 20.99 0.85
CA HIS A 154 16.32 21.09 -0.03
C HIS A 154 15.03 21.06 0.77
N LEU A 155 14.13 22.01 0.52
CA LEU A 155 12.88 22.17 1.24
C LEU A 155 11.72 22.42 0.26
N LEU A 156 10.56 21.82 0.51
CA LEU A 156 9.29 22.35 -0.02
C LEU A 156 8.66 23.24 1.04
N THR A 157 8.41 24.50 0.71
CA THR A 157 7.82 25.47 1.65
C THR A 157 6.37 25.76 1.29
N THR A 158 6.13 26.78 0.47
CA THR A 158 4.78 27.17 0.06
C THR A 158 4.12 26.04 -0.74
N GLY A 159 2.85 25.77 -0.46
CA GLY A 159 2.08 24.67 -1.06
C GLY A 159 2.16 23.35 -0.30
N TRP A 160 3.18 23.16 0.56
CA TRP A 160 3.31 21.93 1.34
C TRP A 160 2.24 21.77 2.43
N SER A 161 2.06 22.76 3.31
CA SER A 161 1.06 22.66 4.37
C SER A 161 -0.39 22.51 3.84
N PRO A 162 -0.81 23.22 2.76
CA PRO A 162 -2.08 22.94 2.11
C PRO A 162 -2.23 21.48 1.63
N PHE A 163 -1.19 20.91 1.00
CA PHE A 163 -1.18 19.50 0.60
C PHE A 163 -1.34 18.56 1.79
N VAL A 164 -0.56 18.76 2.85
CA VAL A 164 -0.67 17.97 4.10
C VAL A 164 -2.07 18.04 4.69
N ASN A 165 -2.67 19.22 4.78
CA ASN A 165 -4.01 19.39 5.35
C ASN A 165 -5.09 18.76 4.46
N HIS A 166 -5.04 19.00 3.15
CA HIS A 166 -6.02 18.46 2.21
C HIS A 166 -5.96 16.94 2.18
N LYS A 167 -4.76 16.37 2.07
CA LYS A 167 -4.52 14.93 2.10
C LYS A 167 -4.55 14.36 3.53
N LYS A 168 -4.86 15.15 4.56
CA LYS A 168 -4.94 14.72 5.97
C LYS A 168 -3.73 13.88 6.42
N LEU A 169 -2.52 14.28 6.00
CA LEU A 169 -1.30 13.53 6.28
C LEU A 169 -0.88 13.70 7.74
N ILE A 170 -0.35 12.63 8.32
CA ILE A 170 0.23 12.65 9.67
C ILE A 170 1.68 12.15 9.65
N ALA A 171 2.41 12.38 10.74
CA ALA A 171 3.71 11.77 10.94
C ALA A 171 3.59 10.23 10.87
N GLY A 172 4.54 9.59 10.19
CA GLY A 172 4.51 8.15 9.89
C GLY A 172 3.87 7.80 8.54
N ASP A 173 2.99 8.65 7.97
CA ASP A 173 2.59 8.50 6.57
C ASP A 173 3.82 8.70 5.67
N SER A 174 3.77 8.23 4.43
CA SER A 174 4.83 8.43 3.46
C SER A 174 4.32 9.21 2.24
N VAL A 175 5.16 10.10 1.73
CA VAL A 175 4.92 10.77 0.44
C VAL A 175 5.92 10.23 -0.56
N VAL A 176 5.40 9.89 -1.73
CA VAL A 176 6.16 9.35 -2.86
C VAL A 176 6.24 10.44 -3.92
N PHE A 177 7.44 10.75 -4.38
CA PHE A 177 7.62 11.51 -5.60
C PHE A 177 8.20 10.59 -6.66
N PHE A 178 7.75 10.73 -7.89
CA PHE A 178 8.34 10.04 -9.02
C PHE A 178 8.22 10.87 -10.28
N ARG A 179 9.02 10.51 -11.27
CA ARG A 179 8.95 11.11 -12.59
C ARG A 179 8.37 10.09 -13.56
N ALA A 180 7.24 10.44 -14.17
CA ALA A 180 6.62 9.63 -15.20
C ALA A 180 7.50 9.59 -16.45
N GLU A 181 7.28 8.60 -17.32
CA GLU A 181 7.98 8.49 -18.61
C GLU A 181 7.74 9.70 -19.52
N SER A 182 6.59 10.37 -19.39
CA SER A 182 6.30 11.64 -20.06
C SER A 182 7.20 12.80 -19.60
N GLY A 183 7.94 12.61 -18.51
CA GLY A 183 8.75 13.63 -17.85
C GLY A 183 8.00 14.43 -16.79
N ASP A 184 6.67 14.23 -16.66
CA ASP A 184 5.84 14.87 -15.63
C ASP A 184 6.27 14.43 -14.22
N LEU A 185 6.27 15.38 -13.28
CA LEU A 185 6.45 15.10 -11.86
C LEU A 185 5.11 14.66 -11.27
N CYS A 186 5.14 13.61 -10.47
CA CYS A 186 3.97 13.07 -9.80
C CYS A 186 4.19 12.94 -8.29
N VAL A 187 3.09 12.94 -7.53
CA VAL A 187 3.10 12.80 -6.07
C VAL A 187 2.05 11.80 -5.60
N GLY A 188 2.46 10.82 -4.80
CA GLY A 188 1.60 9.82 -4.19
C GLY A 188 1.68 9.83 -2.67
N VAL A 189 0.71 9.20 -2.01
CA VAL A 189 0.63 9.07 -0.56
C VAL A 189 0.54 7.59 -0.18
N ARG A 190 1.27 7.17 0.86
CA ARG A 190 1.10 5.86 1.50
C ARG A 190 0.83 6.07 2.98
N ARG A 191 -0.32 5.57 3.45
CA ARG A 191 -0.70 5.70 4.86
C ARG A 191 0.10 4.76 5.75
N ALA A 192 0.47 5.22 6.94
CA ALA A 192 1.02 4.35 7.96
C ALA A 192 -0.01 3.27 8.35
N LYS A 193 0.45 2.03 8.56
CA LYS A 193 -0.40 1.00 9.14
C LYS A 193 -0.57 1.31 10.63
N ARG A 194 -1.73 1.83 11.02
CA ARG A 194 -2.08 1.93 12.44
C ARG A 194 -2.33 0.52 12.96
N GLY A 195 -1.42 0.02 13.79
CA GLY A 195 -1.68 -1.19 14.55
C GLY A 195 -2.82 -0.91 15.51
N SER A 196 -4.01 -1.44 15.23
CA SER A 196 -4.99 -1.66 16.29
C SER A 196 -4.47 -2.81 17.16
N GLY A 197 -3.60 -2.44 18.10
CA GLY A 197 -2.94 -3.34 19.05
C GLY A 197 -2.50 -2.50 20.24
N GLY A 198 -3.46 -2.21 21.13
CA GLY A 198 -3.17 -1.58 22.41
C GLY A 198 -2.34 -2.54 23.27
N GLY A 199 -1.06 -2.22 23.44
CA GLY A 199 -0.16 -2.81 24.42
C GLY A 199 1.04 -1.87 24.60
N PRO A 200 1.50 -1.59 25.83
CA PRO A 200 2.64 -0.72 26.04
C PRO A 200 3.91 -1.41 25.58
N GLU A 201 4.50 -0.93 24.48
CA GLU A 201 5.83 -1.31 24.03
C GLU A 201 6.88 -0.85 25.07
N PRO A 202 7.70 -1.75 25.63
CA PRO A 202 8.83 -1.34 26.44
C PRO A 202 9.98 -0.89 25.53
N LEU A 203 10.48 0.31 25.82
CA LEU A 203 11.66 0.93 25.21
C LEU A 203 12.91 0.06 25.45
N TRP A 204 13.38 -0.62 24.40
CA TRP A 204 14.66 -1.34 24.44
C TRP A 204 15.83 -0.36 24.17
N ASN A 205 16.69 -0.17 25.16
CA ASN A 205 18.04 0.39 25.00
C ASN A 205 19.08 -0.75 25.20
N PRO A 206 20.08 -0.92 24.33
CA PRO A 206 21.19 -1.82 24.59
C PRO A 206 22.47 -1.07 25.07
N ALA A 207 23.27 -1.80 25.86
CA ALA A 207 24.57 -1.47 26.48
C ALA A 207 24.50 -0.58 27.74
N GLY A 208 25.03 -0.92 28.92
CA GLY A 208 25.87 -2.04 29.37
C GLY A 208 26.86 -1.52 30.44
N GLY A 209 26.81 -2.06 31.66
CA GLY A 209 27.99 -2.20 32.54
C GLY A 209 28.20 -1.25 33.73
N ASN A 210 27.86 -1.79 34.91
CA ASN A 210 28.61 -1.82 36.19
C ASN A 210 28.61 -0.69 37.26
N SER A 211 28.35 -1.19 38.49
CA SER A 211 28.96 -0.90 39.82
C SER A 211 28.20 -0.04 40.85
N ALA A 212 27.67 -0.75 41.86
CA ALA A 212 27.64 -0.55 43.34
C ALA A 212 27.81 0.89 43.90
N VAL A 213 27.05 1.39 44.89
CA VAL A 213 26.86 1.01 46.32
C VAL A 213 25.74 1.95 46.91
N PRO A 214 25.05 1.63 48.03
CA PRO A 214 23.78 2.28 48.44
C PRO A 214 23.91 3.27 49.61
N HIS A 215 22.96 4.22 49.78
CA HIS A 215 22.32 4.58 51.07
C HIS A 215 21.34 5.77 51.01
N ARG A 216 20.26 5.63 51.80
CA ARG A 216 19.60 6.65 52.65
C ARG A 216 18.48 7.55 52.07
N GLY A 217 17.24 7.18 52.40
CA GLY A 217 16.45 7.92 53.40
C GLY A 217 15.13 8.60 52.99
N PHE A 218 14.01 8.02 53.48
CA PHE A 218 12.72 8.62 53.95
C PHE A 218 11.95 9.62 53.04
N GLY A 219 10.62 9.59 52.91
CA GLY A 219 9.58 8.79 53.57
C GLY A 219 8.18 9.12 53.04
N ALA A 220 7.33 8.08 53.06
CA ALA A 220 5.93 8.03 53.50
C ALA A 220 4.93 9.13 53.06
N PHE A 221 3.85 8.72 52.38
CA PHE A 221 2.50 8.71 52.97
C PHE A 221 1.57 7.75 52.21
N LEU A 222 0.84 6.96 53.01
CA LEU A 222 -0.12 5.90 52.71
C LEU A 222 -1.35 6.36 51.91
N ARG A 223 -1.94 5.47 51.08
CA ARG A 223 -3.08 4.61 51.49
C ARG A 223 -3.56 3.67 50.38
N GLU A 224 -3.72 2.40 50.77
CA GLU A 224 -4.42 1.31 50.08
C GLU A 224 -5.92 1.60 49.88
N ASP A 225 -6.55 1.01 48.86
CA ASP A 225 -7.43 -0.16 49.07
C ASP A 225 -8.18 -0.61 47.80
N GLU A 226 -7.89 -1.86 47.42
CA GLU A 226 -8.81 -2.99 47.20
C GLU A 226 -9.90 -2.98 46.11
N HIS A 227 -9.92 -4.12 45.42
CA HIS A 227 -10.83 -4.59 44.38
C HIS A 227 -12.28 -4.78 44.86
N LYS A 228 -13.24 -4.61 43.94
CA LYS A 228 -14.51 -5.37 43.93
C LYS A 228 -15.17 -5.38 42.55
N LEU A 229 -15.22 -6.57 41.93
CA LEU A 229 -16.22 -6.91 40.92
C LEU A 229 -17.61 -6.94 41.57
N MET A 230 -18.64 -6.41 40.89
CA MET A 230 -19.93 -7.08 40.65
C MET A 230 -20.90 -6.21 39.81
N ARG A 231 -21.59 -6.91 38.89
CA ARG A 231 -23.01 -6.76 38.49
C ARG A 231 -23.36 -6.09 37.14
N SER A 232 -23.63 -6.99 36.18
CA SER A 232 -24.78 -7.07 35.26
C SER A 232 -25.80 -5.90 35.19
N GLY A 233 -26.15 -5.49 33.97
CA GLY A 233 -27.41 -4.83 33.64
C GLY A 233 -27.46 -4.19 32.24
N SER A 234 -28.23 -4.79 31.33
CA SER A 234 -28.61 -4.25 30.01
C SER A 234 -29.34 -2.90 30.08
N ALA A 235 -29.07 -2.00 29.13
CA ALA A 235 -30.08 -1.38 28.23
C ALA A 235 -29.49 -0.24 27.37
N ASN A 236 -29.70 -0.39 26.06
CA ASN A 236 -30.18 0.61 25.10
C ASN A 236 -29.52 2.02 25.05
N GLY A 237 -28.76 2.25 23.99
CA GLY A 237 -28.29 3.58 23.58
C GLY A 237 -28.08 3.62 22.07
N ASN A 238 -29.04 4.22 21.38
CA ASN A 238 -29.11 4.35 19.93
C ASN A 238 -28.06 5.35 19.41
N GLY A 239 -27.42 5.01 18.29
CA GLY A 239 -27.06 5.96 17.23
C GLY A 239 -25.92 6.94 17.48
N SER A 240 -24.69 6.49 17.23
CA SER A 240 -23.69 7.26 16.46
C SER A 240 -22.62 6.28 16.00
N LYS A 241 -22.76 5.73 14.78
CA LYS A 241 -21.69 4.98 14.13
C LYS A 241 -20.59 5.98 13.77
N SER A 242 -19.66 6.21 14.69
CA SER A 242 -18.33 6.71 14.35
C SER A 242 -17.76 5.78 13.29
N ASN A 243 -17.22 6.35 12.21
CA ASN A 243 -16.39 5.65 11.23
C ASN A 243 -15.07 5.22 11.89
N GLU A 244 -15.16 4.38 12.92
CA GLU A 244 -14.02 3.82 13.63
C GLU A 244 -13.48 2.64 12.82
N SER A 245 -12.37 2.92 12.14
CA SER A 245 -11.31 1.94 11.87
C SER A 245 -11.70 0.70 11.04
N LEU A 246 -12.13 0.93 9.80
CA LEU A 246 -12.09 -0.09 8.72
C LEU A 246 -10.65 -0.47 8.30
N MET A 247 -9.61 0.10 8.92
CA MET A 247 -8.21 -0.10 8.54
C MET A 247 -7.63 -1.46 8.98
N GLY A 248 -8.37 -2.23 9.79
CA GLY A 248 -8.00 -3.57 10.25
C GLY A 248 -8.84 -4.72 9.67
N LEU A 249 -10.00 -4.42 9.10
CA LEU A 249 -10.84 -5.40 8.38
C LEU A 249 -10.42 -5.41 6.90
N GLY A 250 -10.73 -6.47 6.15
CA GLY A 250 -10.56 -6.41 4.69
C GLY A 250 -11.39 -5.28 4.08
N LYS A 251 -11.20 -4.98 2.80
CA LYS A 251 -11.79 -3.83 2.09
C LYS A 251 -12.75 -4.24 0.98
N VAL A 252 -12.89 -5.54 0.75
CA VAL A 252 -13.81 -6.12 -0.23
C VAL A 252 -15.08 -6.55 0.49
N ARG A 253 -16.25 -6.32 -0.09
CA ARG A 253 -17.50 -6.82 0.49
C ARG A 253 -17.59 -8.33 0.34
N ALA A 254 -18.06 -9.03 1.37
CA ALA A 254 -18.17 -10.49 1.34
C ALA A 254 -19.04 -10.97 0.16
N GLU A 255 -20.11 -10.24 -0.18
CA GLU A 255 -20.99 -10.54 -1.29
C GLU A 255 -20.28 -10.46 -2.64
N SER A 256 -19.31 -9.54 -2.78
CA SER A 256 -18.51 -9.41 -4.00
C SER A 256 -17.57 -10.60 -4.17
N VAL A 257 -17.03 -11.14 -3.07
CA VAL A 257 -16.23 -12.38 -3.09
C VAL A 257 -17.12 -13.56 -3.49
N ILE A 258 -18.29 -13.71 -2.85
CA ILE A 258 -19.26 -14.78 -3.15
C ILE A 258 -19.64 -14.73 -4.64
N GLN A 259 -19.99 -13.56 -5.15
CA GLN A 259 -20.35 -13.37 -6.55
C GLN A 259 -19.22 -13.76 -7.49
N ALA A 260 -17.98 -13.33 -7.21
CA ALA A 260 -16.80 -13.69 -8.01
C ALA A 260 -16.59 -15.22 -8.05
N VAL A 261 -16.76 -15.90 -6.91
CA VAL A 261 -16.62 -17.36 -6.82
C VAL A 261 -17.73 -18.08 -7.60
N THR A 262 -18.97 -17.62 -7.49
CA THR A 262 -20.08 -18.18 -8.27
C THR A 262 -19.87 -18.00 -9.77
N LEU A 263 -19.42 -16.82 -10.21
CA LEU A 263 -19.13 -16.57 -11.63
C LEU A 263 -17.97 -17.42 -12.13
N ALA A 264 -16.89 -17.54 -11.33
CA ALA A 264 -15.75 -18.38 -11.66
C ALA A 264 -16.16 -19.86 -11.81
N ALA A 265 -16.98 -20.39 -10.90
CA ALA A 265 -17.48 -21.76 -10.97
C ALA A 265 -18.40 -22.03 -12.16
N ASN A 266 -19.10 -20.99 -12.65
CA ASN A 266 -19.96 -21.07 -13.83
C ASN A 266 -19.22 -20.78 -15.15
N GLY A 267 -17.89 -20.61 -15.13
CA GLY A 267 -17.11 -20.30 -16.33
C GLY A 267 -17.36 -18.90 -16.90
N LEU A 268 -17.93 -17.98 -16.10
CA LEU A 268 -18.27 -16.63 -16.54
C LEU A 268 -17.18 -15.63 -16.16
N PRO A 269 -16.95 -14.57 -16.99
CA PRO A 269 -16.04 -13.50 -16.63
C PRO A 269 -16.44 -12.78 -15.35
N PHE A 270 -15.46 -12.42 -14.52
CA PHE A 270 -15.68 -11.73 -13.25
C PHE A 270 -14.58 -10.71 -12.93
N GLU A 271 -14.83 -9.83 -11.98
CA GLU A 271 -13.87 -8.80 -11.53
C GLU A 271 -13.44 -9.09 -10.08
N VAL A 272 -12.15 -8.91 -9.81
CA VAL A 272 -11.55 -9.02 -8.47
C VAL A 272 -10.91 -7.69 -8.12
N VAL A 273 -11.10 -7.23 -6.88
CA VAL A 273 -10.46 -6.04 -6.35
C VAL A 273 -9.22 -6.44 -5.55
N TYR A 274 -8.06 -5.91 -5.94
CA TYR A 274 -6.79 -6.19 -5.32
C TYR A 274 -6.19 -4.93 -4.70
N TYR A 275 -5.93 -4.98 -3.39
CA TYR A 275 -5.22 -3.93 -2.66
C TYR A 275 -3.76 -4.39 -2.46
N PRO A 276 -2.77 -3.74 -3.08
CA PRO A 276 -1.36 -4.06 -2.88
C PRO A 276 -0.94 -3.71 -1.45
N ARG A 277 -0.69 -4.72 -0.61
CA ARG A 277 -0.06 -4.55 0.70
C ARG A 277 1.29 -5.27 0.70
N ALA A 278 2.26 -4.71 1.42
CA ALA A 278 3.58 -5.31 1.62
C ALA A 278 3.57 -6.73 2.21
N ASN A 279 2.41 -7.23 2.65
CA ASN A 279 2.22 -8.56 3.23
C ASN A 279 0.85 -9.18 2.88
N THR A 280 0.25 -8.84 1.73
CA THR A 280 -1.09 -9.36 1.37
C THR A 280 -1.05 -10.86 1.02
N PRO A 281 -2.03 -11.64 1.52
CA PRO A 281 -2.21 -13.04 1.14
C PRO A 281 -2.54 -13.24 -0.35
N ARG A 282 -2.34 -14.47 -0.81
CA ARG A 282 -2.25 -14.85 -2.23
C ARG A 282 -3.64 -14.90 -2.89
N VAL A 283 -4.03 -13.82 -3.59
CA VAL A 283 -5.30 -13.80 -4.37
C VAL A 283 -5.12 -14.39 -5.78
N LEU A 284 -3.99 -14.09 -6.42
CA LEU A 284 -3.65 -14.53 -7.77
C LEU A 284 -2.20 -15.02 -7.81
N CYS A 285 -1.96 -16.13 -8.51
CA CYS A 285 -0.62 -16.63 -8.83
C CYS A 285 -0.46 -16.81 -10.35
N GLU A 286 0.71 -16.50 -10.88
CA GLU A 286 1.04 -16.74 -12.30
C GLU A 286 1.04 -18.25 -12.60
N GLY A 287 0.37 -18.65 -13.68
CA GLY A 287 0.36 -20.02 -14.16
C GLY A 287 1.62 -20.28 -14.98
N LEU A 288 2.71 -20.72 -14.35
CA LEU A 288 3.88 -21.22 -15.08
C LEU A 288 3.54 -22.58 -15.70
N PHE A 289 3.38 -22.63 -17.03
CA PHE A 289 3.46 -23.88 -17.79
C PHE A 289 4.89 -24.08 -18.27
N GLY A 290 5.61 -24.95 -17.55
CA GLY A 290 6.98 -25.34 -17.89
C GLY A 290 7.43 -26.46 -16.95
N LYS A 291 7.66 -27.65 -17.52
CA LYS A 291 8.09 -28.91 -16.89
C LYS A 291 8.90 -28.74 -15.59
N ASN A 292 8.21 -28.73 -14.45
CA ASN A 292 8.61 -29.33 -13.19
C ASN A 292 7.48 -29.08 -12.19
N SER A 293 6.88 -30.15 -11.70
CA SER A 293 5.86 -30.18 -10.66
C SER A 293 6.39 -29.75 -9.28
N ASN A 294 7.36 -28.83 -9.25
CA ASN A 294 8.02 -28.33 -8.05
C ASN A 294 8.46 -26.85 -8.21
N ALA A 295 7.89 -26.12 -9.17
CA ALA A 295 8.15 -24.70 -9.34
C ALA A 295 7.36 -23.91 -8.28
N ASP A 296 8.09 -23.20 -7.42
CA ASP A 296 7.50 -22.25 -6.46
C ASP A 296 6.60 -21.25 -7.21
N PRO A 297 5.38 -20.97 -6.73
CA PRO A 297 4.50 -20.01 -7.37
C PRO A 297 5.17 -18.63 -7.41
N VAL A 298 5.37 -18.09 -8.62
CA VAL A 298 5.93 -16.75 -8.81
C VAL A 298 4.94 -15.73 -8.24
N VAL A 299 5.38 -15.06 -7.19
CA VAL A 299 4.63 -14.04 -6.47
C VAL A 299 4.62 -12.76 -7.30
N PHE A 300 3.43 -12.19 -7.54
CA PHE A 300 3.34 -10.85 -8.11
C PHE A 300 3.99 -9.85 -7.16
N ARG A 301 5.18 -9.34 -7.52
CA ARG A 301 5.80 -8.21 -6.86
C ARG A 301 5.04 -6.91 -7.14
N ASP A 302 5.17 -5.97 -6.19
CA ASP A 302 4.48 -4.69 -6.00
C ASP A 302 4.61 -3.68 -7.16
N THR A 303 4.12 -4.00 -8.36
CA THR A 303 4.16 -3.06 -9.50
C THR A 303 3.31 -1.81 -9.26
N ILE A 304 2.25 -1.89 -8.45
CA ILE A 304 1.43 -0.71 -8.15
C ILE A 304 2.17 0.31 -7.30
N GLN A 305 2.99 -0.15 -6.33
CA GLN A 305 3.66 0.78 -5.44
C GLN A 305 4.86 1.46 -6.11
N ASP A 306 5.49 0.79 -7.07
CA ASP A 306 6.72 1.26 -7.70
C ASP A 306 6.49 2.12 -8.96
N GLY A 307 5.24 2.30 -9.42
CA GLY A 307 4.93 2.96 -10.68
C GLY A 307 3.57 3.66 -10.79
N LEU A 308 2.93 4.04 -9.67
CA LEU A 308 1.79 4.96 -9.64
C LEU A 308 2.10 6.24 -8.87
#